data_AF-A0A060C8D9-F1
#
_entry.id   AF-A0A060C8D9-F1
#
_cell.length_a   1.000
_cell.length_b   1.000
_cell.length_c   1.000
_cell.angle_alpha   90.00
_cell.angle_beta   90.00
_cell.angle_gamma   90.00
#
_symmetry.space_group_name_H-M   'P 1'
#
loop_
_entity.id
_entity.type
_entity.pdbx_description
1 polymer ?
#
loop_
_entity_poly.entity_id
_entity_poly.type
_entity_poly.pdbx_seq_one_letter_code
_entity_poly.pdbx_strand_id
1 'polypeptide(L)'
;GTLPKWKVIKNPKYSDLRPGDIVNWKAGSQLTKGSTYTVDPTYGHTAIISSVDGDNKYTAYSQNPTPVTIVHWEYVGSFASLVRPVM
;
A
#
# COMPACT_ATOMS: atom_id res chain seq x y z
N GLY A 1 -17.18 -18.85 13.72
CA GLY A 1 -16.26 -17.75 14.09
C GLY A 1 -16.75 -16.47 13.46
N THR A 2 -16.76 -15.37 14.20
CA THR A 2 -17.07 -14.04 13.65
C THR A 2 -16.01 -13.67 12.62
N LEU A 3 -16.42 -13.36 11.40
CA LEU A 3 -15.52 -12.84 10.36
C LEU A 3 -14.81 -11.57 10.90
N PRO A 4 -13.53 -11.35 10.55
CA PRO A 4 -12.83 -10.14 10.95
C PRO A 4 -13.60 -8.91 10.47
N LYS A 5 -13.79 -7.93 11.35
CA LYS A 5 -14.32 -6.63 10.96
C LYS A 5 -13.21 -5.92 10.18
N TRP A 6 -13.55 -5.17 9.14
CA TRP A 6 -12.58 -4.39 8.37
C TRP A 6 -12.80 -2.90 8.59
N LYS A 7 -11.72 -2.13 8.65
CA LYS A 7 -11.74 -0.67 8.75
C LYS A 7 -11.06 -0.05 7.52
N VAL A 8 -11.72 0.90 6.88
CA VAL A 8 -11.15 1.70 5.80
C VAL A 8 -10.60 3.01 6.36
N ILE A 9 -9.34 3.34 6.03
CA ILE A 9 -8.69 4.62 6.33
C ILE A 9 -8.46 5.32 5.00
N LYS A 10 -9.15 6.44 4.74
CA LYS A 10 -9.02 7.23 3.51
C LYS A 10 -7.89 8.25 3.66
N ASN A 11 -7.17 8.53 2.57
CA ASN A 11 -6.05 9.47 2.52
C ASN A 11 -5.04 9.28 3.69
N PRO A 12 -4.54 8.05 3.88
CA PRO A 12 -3.67 7.73 5.01
C PRO A 12 -2.32 8.45 4.88
N LYS A 13 -1.74 8.78 6.03
CA LYS A 13 -0.33 9.18 6.17
C LYS A 13 0.54 7.95 6.45
N TYR A 14 1.85 8.08 6.25
CA TYR A 14 2.81 7.01 6.56
C TYR A 14 2.67 6.45 7.98
N SER A 15 2.42 7.32 8.97
CA SER A 15 2.25 6.88 10.36
C SER A 15 0.99 6.05 10.60
N ASP A 16 0.08 5.98 9.62
CA ASP A 16 -1.11 5.14 9.72
C ASP A 16 -0.82 3.69 9.32
N LEU A 17 0.25 3.40 8.57
CA LEU A 17 0.55 2.05 8.07
C LEU A 17 0.75 1.06 9.22
N ARG A 18 0.26 -0.16 9.02
CA ARG A 18 0.53 -1.31 9.88
C ARG A 18 0.77 -2.56 9.02
N PRO A 19 1.61 -3.50 9.49
CA PRO A 19 1.67 -4.83 8.90
C PRO A 19 0.27 -5.45 8.81
N GLY A 20 -0.03 -6.06 7.66
CA GLY A 20 -1.32 -6.66 7.35
C GLY A 20 -2.36 -5.72 6.74
N ASP A 21 -2.07 -4.41 6.64
CA ASP A 21 -2.94 -3.51 5.88
C ASP A 21 -2.89 -3.85 4.38
N ILE A 22 -4.05 -3.83 3.74
CA ILE A 22 -4.13 -3.75 2.28
C ILE A 22 -4.05 -2.27 1.91
N VAL A 23 -3.05 -1.89 1.12
CA VAL A 23 -2.84 -0.52 0.66
C VAL A 23 -3.34 -0.38 -0.78
N ASN A 24 -4.05 0.72 -1.05
CA ASN A 24 -4.47 1.09 -2.40
C ASN A 24 -3.89 2.45 -2.77
N TRP A 25 -3.28 2.56 -3.94
CA TRP A 25 -2.71 3.81 -4.46
C TRP A 25 -3.72 4.60 -5.27
N LYS A 26 -3.57 5.93 -5.28
CA LYS A 26 -4.30 6.82 -6.18
C LYS A 26 -3.93 6.50 -7.62
N ALA A 27 -4.92 6.41 -8.50
CA ALA A 27 -4.68 6.23 -9.93
C ALA A 27 -3.79 7.35 -10.49
N GLY A 28 -2.82 7.03 -11.33
CA GLY A 28 -1.90 7.99 -11.94
C GLY A 28 -0.86 8.59 -10.98
N SER A 29 -0.80 8.13 -9.73
CA SER A 29 0.19 8.62 -8.76
C SER A 29 1.53 7.89 -8.88
N GLN A 30 2.57 8.49 -8.30
CA GLN A 30 3.87 7.85 -8.21
C GLN A 30 3.82 6.71 -7.17
N LEU A 31 4.33 5.54 -7.55
CA LEU A 31 4.29 4.35 -6.69
C LEU A 31 5.25 4.46 -5.49
N THR A 32 6.48 4.88 -5.76
CA THR A 32 7.57 5.07 -4.78
C THR A 32 8.52 6.15 -5.30
N LYS A 33 9.27 6.79 -4.38
CA LYS A 33 10.27 7.81 -4.72
C LYS A 33 11.29 7.28 -5.73
N GLY A 34 11.64 8.13 -6.70
CA GLY A 34 12.64 7.82 -7.72
C GLY A 34 12.19 6.78 -8.77
N SER A 35 10.98 6.22 -8.64
CA SER A 35 10.44 5.31 -9.66
C SER A 35 9.94 6.09 -10.87
N THR A 36 10.26 5.59 -12.06
CA THR A 36 9.63 5.98 -13.33
C THR A 36 8.27 5.29 -13.55
N TYR A 37 7.95 4.29 -12.73
CA TYR A 37 6.69 3.58 -12.79
C TYR A 37 5.59 4.39 -12.09
N THR A 38 4.56 4.71 -12.87
CA THR A 38 3.35 5.39 -12.41
C THR A 38 2.26 4.35 -12.22
N VAL A 39 1.49 4.49 -11.15
CA VAL A 39 0.30 3.67 -10.90
C VAL A 39 -0.67 3.83 -12.06
N ASP A 40 -1.32 2.74 -12.49
CA ASP A 40 -2.24 2.77 -13.62
C ASP A 40 -3.31 3.89 -13.42
N PRO A 41 -3.50 4.78 -14.43
CA PRO A 41 -4.39 5.93 -14.30
C PRO A 41 -5.88 5.58 -14.33
N THR A 42 -6.24 4.35 -14.68
CA THR A 42 -7.62 3.86 -14.73
C THR A 42 -7.94 2.96 -13.54
N TYR A 43 -7.03 2.05 -13.18
CA TYR A 43 -7.30 0.96 -12.24
C TYR A 43 -6.59 1.07 -10.89
N GLY A 44 -5.60 1.95 -10.75
CA GLY A 44 -4.83 2.05 -9.51
C GLY A 44 -3.83 0.90 -9.33
N HIS A 45 -3.41 0.69 -8.07
CA HIS A 45 -2.56 -0.44 -7.67
C HIS A 45 -2.93 -0.87 -6.25
N THR A 46 -2.63 -2.12 -5.89
CA THR A 46 -2.88 -2.65 -4.55
C THR A 46 -1.79 -3.64 -4.11
N ALA A 47 -1.56 -3.72 -2.80
CA ALA A 47 -0.57 -4.60 -2.19
C ALA A 47 -0.90 -4.82 -0.70
N ILE A 48 -0.21 -5.78 -0.07
CA ILE A 48 -0.30 -6.02 1.38
C ILE A 48 0.99 -5.54 2.05
N ILE A 49 0.89 -4.68 3.06
CA ILE A 49 2.03 -4.23 3.85
C ILE A 49 2.54 -5.40 4.71
N SER A 50 3.83 -5.75 4.57
CA SER A 50 4.47 -6.78 5.39
C SER A 50 5.23 -6.18 6.58
N SER A 51 5.85 -5.01 6.41
CA SER A 51 6.54 -4.29 7.48
C SER A 51 6.58 -2.78 7.24
N VAL A 52 6.75 -2.03 8.33
CA VAL A 52 6.96 -0.58 8.34
C VAL A 52 8.38 -0.36 8.85
N ASP A 53 9.27 0.09 7.96
CA ASP A 53 10.72 -0.03 8.15
C ASP A 53 11.38 1.24 8.71
N GLY A 54 10.59 2.29 9.00
CA GLY A 54 11.08 3.61 9.38
C GLY A 54 11.44 4.49 8.18
N ASP A 55 11.72 5.77 8.42
CA ASP A 55 12.16 6.74 7.40
C ASP A 55 11.31 6.77 6.11
N ASN A 56 9.99 6.72 6.27
CA ASN A 56 9.00 6.60 5.18
C ASN A 56 9.11 5.33 4.33
N LYS A 57 9.89 4.33 4.72
CA LYS A 57 10.05 3.06 3.99
C LYS A 57 9.11 1.99 4.54
N TYR A 58 8.69 1.10 3.66
CA TYR A 58 7.88 -0.06 4.00
C TYR A 58 8.17 -1.19 3.02
N THR A 59 7.87 -2.39 3.47
CA THR A 59 7.92 -3.60 2.64
C THR A 59 6.50 -4.08 2.38
N ALA A 60 6.25 -4.55 1.15
CA ALA A 60 4.95 -5.06 0.76
C ALA A 60 5.04 -6.32 -0.10
N TYR A 61 4.00 -7.15 -0.04
CA TYR A 61 3.73 -8.18 -1.03
C TYR A 61 2.91 -7.57 -2.15
N SER A 62 3.50 -7.46 -3.35
CA SER A 62 2.90 -6.84 -4.52
C SER A 62 2.90 -7.81 -5.71
N GLN A 63 1.84 -7.76 -6.52
CA GLN A 63 1.72 -8.47 -7.78
C GLN A 63 1.41 -7.50 -8.91
N ASN A 64 1.70 -7.94 -10.15
CA ASN A 64 1.51 -7.22 -11.41
C ASN A 64 2.43 -5.98 -11.53
N PRO A 65 3.25 -5.88 -12.59
CA PRO A 65 3.26 -6.66 -13.84
C PRO A 65 3.91 -8.05 -13.76
N THR A 66 4.55 -8.38 -12.64
CA THR A 66 5.21 -9.66 -12.41
C THR A 66 4.42 -10.52 -11.42
N PRO A 67 4.77 -11.82 -11.26
CA PRO A 67 4.28 -12.64 -10.14
C PRO A 67 4.54 -11.99 -8.78
N VAL A 68 4.05 -12.59 -7.68
CA VAL A 68 4.21 -12.03 -6.33
C VAL A 68 5.69 -11.74 -6.08
N THR A 69 5.99 -10.50 -5.72
CA THR A 69 7.31 -10.08 -5.27
C THR A 69 7.21 -9.37 -3.93
N ILE A 70 8.27 -9.49 -3.14
CA ILE A 70 8.51 -8.61 -2.00
C ILE A 70 9.15 -7.35 -2.56
N VAL A 71 8.53 -6.21 -2.30
CA VAL A 71 9.00 -4.89 -2.74
C VAL A 71 9.33 -4.03 -1.53
N HIS A 72 10.38 -3.22 -1.67
CA HIS A 72 10.78 -2.24 -0.67
C HIS A 72 10.59 -0.85 -1.28
N TRP A 73 9.64 -0.09 -0.75
CA TRP A 73 9.23 1.20 -1.31
C TRP A 73 9.27 2.30 -0.25
N GLU A 74 9.39 3.53 -0.74
CA GLU A 74 9.31 4.75 0.05
C GLU A 74 7.95 5.41 -0.19
N TYR A 75 7.25 5.73 0.88
CA TYR A 75 5.98 6.42 0.87
C TYR A 75 6.15 7.86 0.39
N VAL A 76 5.34 8.25 -0.60
CA VAL A 76 5.39 9.57 -1.25
C VAL A 76 4.05 10.30 -1.23
N GLY A 77 3.13 9.97 -0.30
CA GLY A 77 1.81 10.62 -0.24
C GLY A 77 0.78 10.10 -1.26
N SER A 78 1.09 9.00 -1.95
CA SER A 78 0.32 8.48 -3.09
C SER A 78 -0.81 7.52 -2.72
N PHE A 79 -0.95 7.15 -1.45
CA PHE A 79 -1.99 6.21 -1.02
C PHE A 79 -3.37 6.86 -1.06
N ALA A 80 -4.35 6.14 -1.62
CA ALA A 80 -5.76 6.50 -1.59
C ALA A 80 -6.43 5.97 -0.31
N SER A 81 -6.11 4.74 0.09
CA SER A 81 -6.69 4.11 1.27
C SER A 81 -5.83 2.99 1.86
N LEU A 82 -6.07 2.68 3.13
CA LEU A 82 -5.73 1.41 3.76
C LEU A 82 -7.03 0.67 4.11
N VAL A 83 -7.05 -0.64 3.91
CA VAL A 83 -8.08 -1.54 4.40
C VAL A 83 -7.44 -2.45 5.46
N ARG A 84 -7.87 -2.27 6.70
CA ARG A 84 -7.26 -2.89 7.88
C ARG A 84 -8.14 -3.99 8.46
N PRO A 85 -7.61 -5.19 8.70
CA PRO A 85 -8.30 -6.18 9.52
C PRO A 85 -8.35 -5.71 10.99
N VAL A 86 -9.53 -5.76 11.59
CA VAL A 86 -9.80 -5.44 12.99
C VAL A 86 -10.09 -6.75 13.70
N MET A 87 -9.17 -7.14 14.60
CA MET A 87 -9.34 -8.28 15.50
C MET A 87 -10.26 -7.93 16.66
#